data_AF-A0A3C0DRJ2-F1
#
_entry.id   AF-A0A3C0DRJ2-F1
#
_cell.length_a   1.000
_cell.length_b   1.000
_cell.length_c   1.000
_cell.angle_alpha   90.00
_cell.angle_beta   90.00
_cell.angle_gamma   90.00
#
_symmetry.space_group_name_H-M   'P 1'
#
loop_
_entity.id
_entity.type
_entity.pdbx_description
1 polymer ?
#
loop_
_entity_poly.entity_id
_entity_poly.type
_entity_poly.pdbx_seq_one_letter_code
_entity_poly.pdbx_strand_id
1 'polypeptide(L)' 'MANGFYETDKALSEYLLFHYGKPDEVLPWNFGPTGALDYPVRCVTQCVDT' A
#
# COMPACT_ATOMS: atom_id res chain seq x y z
N MET A 1 -10.17 -20.08 -17.58
CA MET A 1 -9.62 -19.82 -16.24
C MET A 1 -9.36 -18.33 -16.17
N ALA A 2 -9.84 -17.65 -15.14
CA ALA A 2 -9.45 -16.26 -14.96
C ALA A 2 -7.95 -16.25 -14.66
N ASN A 3 -7.15 -15.55 -15.49
CA ASN A 3 -5.79 -15.15 -15.12
C ASN A 3 -5.87 -14.61 -13.68
N GLY A 4 -5.01 -15.08 -12.77
CA GLY A 4 -5.01 -14.61 -11.38
C GLY A 4 -4.99 -13.08 -11.32
N PHE A 5 -5.54 -12.50 -10.25
CA PHE A 5 -5.72 -11.04 -10.13
C PHE A 5 -4.41 -10.24 -10.40
N TYR A 6 -3.26 -10.81 -10.06
CA TYR A 6 -1.93 -10.19 -10.24
C TYR A 6 -1.23 -10.54 -11.56
N GLU A 7 -1.91 -11.19 -12.50
CA GLU A 7 -1.30 -11.61 -13.77
C GLU A 7 -1.38 -10.53 -14.86
N THR A 8 -1.65 -9.29 -14.48
CA THR A 8 -1.54 -8.14 -15.39
C THR A 8 -0.44 -7.21 -14.90
N ASP A 9 0.29 -6.60 -15.83
CA ASP A 9 1.36 -5.64 -15.50
C ASP A 9 0.84 -4.50 -14.61
N LYS A 10 -0.40 -4.07 -14.83
CA LYS A 10 -1.08 -3.07 -14.01
C LYS A 10 -1.21 -3.55 -12.56
N ALA A 11 -1.85 -4.71 -12.34
CA ALA A 11 -2.11 -5.21 -10.99
C ALA A 11 -0.80 -5.52 -10.24
N LEU A 12 0.21 -6.04 -10.94
CA LEU A 12 1.55 -6.24 -10.38
C LEU A 12 2.19 -4.91 -9.97
N SER A 13 2.13 -3.89 -10.85
CA SER A 13 2.70 -2.57 -10.57
C SER A 13 2.01 -1.88 -9.40
N GLU A 14 0.69 -1.95 -9.31
CA GLU A 14 -0.10 -1.40 -8.20
C GLU A 14 0.22 -2.11 -6.88
N TYR A 15 0.36 -3.44 -6.89
CA TYR A 15 0.77 -4.22 -5.71
C TYR A 15 2.15 -3.78 -5.21
N LEU A 16 3.12 -3.67 -6.12
CA LEU A 16 4.48 -3.27 -5.77
C LEU A 16 4.53 -1.82 -5.26
N LEU A 17 3.85 -0.89 -5.93
CA LEU A 17 3.77 0.50 -5.49
C LEU A 17 3.19 0.61 -4.08
N PHE A 18 2.10 -0.09 -3.80
CA PHE A 18 1.42 0.01 -2.51
C PHE A 18 2.23 -0.59 -1.34
N HIS A 19 3.03 -1.62 -1.58
CA HIS A 19 3.81 -2.29 -0.53
C HIS A 19 5.25 -1.77 -0.39
N TYR A 20 5.84 -1.22 -1.46
CA TYR A 20 7.26 -0.88 -1.50
C TYR A 20 7.57 0.52 -2.04
N GLY A 21 6.58 1.26 -2.53
CA GLY A 21 6.76 2.64 -2.98
C GLY A 21 6.99 3.60 -1.82
N LYS A 22 7.69 4.70 -2.08
CA LYS A 22 7.82 5.79 -1.09
C LYS A 22 6.48 6.49 -0.87
N PRO A 23 6.26 7.12 0.30
CA PRO A 23 5.04 7.89 0.57
C PRO A 23 4.66 8.89 -0.53
N ASP A 24 5.63 9.61 -1.10
CA ASP A 24 5.44 10.58 -2.18
C ASP A 24 5.23 9.93 -3.57
N GLU A 25 5.59 8.66 -3.74
CA GLU A 25 5.28 7.90 -4.96
C GLU A 25 3.87 7.30 -4.89
N VAL A 26 3.43 6.89 -3.69
CA VAL A 26 2.10 6.32 -3.42
C VAL A 26 1.02 7.41 -3.36
N LEU A 27 1.33 8.53 -2.72
CA LEU A 27 0.46 9.72 -2.60
C LEU A 27 1.19 10.96 -3.13
N PRO A 28 1.35 11.09 -4.46
CA PRO A 28 2.11 12.18 -5.05
C PRO A 28 1.44 13.55 -4.95
N TRP A 29 0.18 13.60 -4.51
CA TRP A 29 -0.59 14.83 -4.43
C TRP A 29 -0.54 15.41 -3.01
N ASN A 30 -0.59 16.74 -2.91
CA ASN A 30 -0.62 17.46 -1.64
C ASN A 30 -1.89 17.19 -0.80
N PHE A 31 -2.85 16.43 -1.35
CA PHE A 31 -4.08 16.02 -0.69
C PHE A 31 -4.23 14.50 -0.78
N GLY A 32 -4.76 13.89 0.27
CA GLY A 32 -4.95 12.45 0.34
C GLY A 32 -4.93 11.94 1.78
N PRO A 33 -5.26 10.66 1.98
CA PRO A 33 -5.31 10.06 3.30
C PRO A 33 -3.91 9.67 3.79
N THR A 34 -3.03 10.65 4.02
CA THR A 34 -1.65 10.39 4.47
C THR A 34 -1.58 9.56 5.75
N GLY A 35 -2.57 9.69 6.64
CA GLY A 35 -2.70 8.87 7.85
C GLY A 35 -3.04 7.38 7.61
N ALA A 36 -3.35 6.99 6.37
CA ALA A 36 -3.57 5.59 5.99
C ALA A 36 -2.28 4.86 5.56
N LEU A 37 -1.17 5.59 5.36
CA LEU A 37 0.13 4.98 5.09
C LEU A 37 0.60 4.13 6.28
N ASP A 38 1.48 3.17 5.98
CA ASP A 38 2.12 2.29 6.97
C ASP A 38 1.13 1.48 7.84
N TYR A 39 -0.06 1.18 7.32
CA TYR A 39 -1.09 0.45 8.07
C TYR A 39 -0.57 -0.84 8.72
N PRO A 40 0.16 -1.74 8.02
CA PRO A 40 0.67 -2.97 8.65
C PRO A 40 1.64 -2.70 9.82
N VAL A 41 2.51 -1.70 9.69
CA VAL A 41 3.45 -1.31 10.76
C VAL A 41 2.70 -0.77 11.96
N ARG A 42 1.67 0.06 11.72
CA ARG A 42 0.83 0.61 12.78
C ARG A 42 0.04 -0.46 13.53
N CYS A 43 -0.45 -1.49 12.85
CA CYS A 43 -1.12 -2.60 13.52
C CYS A 43 -0.23 -3.24 14.60
N VAL A 44 1.05 -3.44 14.31
CA VAL A 44 1.99 -4.06 15.26
C VAL A 44 2.44 -3.08 16.33
N THR A 45 2.70 -1.82 15.96
CA THR A 45 3.31 -0.84 16.87
C THR A 45 2.30 -0.08 17.73
N GLN A 46 1.03 -0.01 17.30
CA GLN A 46 0.01 0.83 17.93
C GLN A 46 -1.23 0.04 18.39
N CYS A 47 -1.43 -1.18 17.88
CA CYS A 47 -2.63 -1.98 18.20
C CYS A 47 -2.30 -3.28 18.96
N VAL A 48 -1.06 -3.45 19.43
CA VAL A 48 -0.72 -4.51 20.38
C VAL A 48 -1.02 -4.00 21.78
N ASP A 49 -2.02 -4.60 22.43
CA ASP A 49 -2.33 -4.35 23.84
C ASP A 49 -1.13 -4.77 24.70
N THR A 50 -0.72 -3.90 25.61
CA THR A 50 0.36 -4.16 26.60
C THR A 50 -0.13 -4.95 27.80
#